data_AF-A0A0D2B7W3-F1
#
_entry.id   AF-A0A0D2B7W3-F1
#
_cell.length_a   1.000
_cell.length_b   1.000
_cell.length_c   1.000
_cell.angle_alpha   90.00
_cell.angle_beta   90.00
_cell.angle_gamma   90.00
#
_symmetry.space_group_name_H-M   'P 1'
#
loop_
_entity.id
_entity.type
_entity.pdbx_description
1 polymer ?
#
loop_
_entity_poly.entity_id
_entity_poly.type
_entity_poly.pdbx_seq_one_letter_code
_entity_poly.pdbx_strand_id
1 'polypeptide(L)'
;MDRGRQDCRPGAQVNISEELRSAIESLKTSTRAIERQTTLLEAQSSLADKLNLFPAAAAATTTTAESTQSKGHAWHFAQRENAQTQHVKFANEDLSQTLNTELQNESDNVAKNIRPVHAIVSETFNSDDRTLADLNDVDDVVKPSPSTTAPDIDSLRTRTAKLTAALCHFRQQALKDRLDRIYLESLDRSTNGDDSNDFSDASATEVQTDLASLYAEIDDVVTMAVSQEFGNPFDSTVKTMERLKDQAGRARITQTHDELLSMSQHLQHTATRLENLQAQRVALDTLANEYKNVGSERRSSTRSKLHRAESPTQAEPPALLSLMQHLGLSDTGLDQIDGQIEQLESKYTNQAHANMEQMLQISRDAPKSTQSALTDVSRALSSSSSTSQNQDIQTLERQISSARIQLANIAGSVS
;
A
#
# COMPACT_ATOMS: atom_id res chain seq x y z
N MET A 1 149.52 63.42 26.80
CA MET A 1 149.85 64.64 26.04
C MET A 1 149.55 64.37 24.57
N ASP A 2 148.78 65.28 23.97
CA ASP A 2 148.85 65.80 22.61
C ASP A 2 148.81 64.90 21.34
N ARG A 3 147.79 65.20 20.52
CA ARG A 3 147.70 65.30 19.04
C ARG A 3 147.97 64.09 18.11
N GLY A 4 146.93 63.77 17.32
CA GLY A 4 146.80 64.33 15.96
C GLY A 4 146.69 63.36 14.76
N ARG A 5 145.56 63.49 14.02
CA ARG A 5 145.31 63.23 12.57
C ARG A 5 145.46 61.79 12.03
N GLN A 6 144.80 61.31 10.95
CA GLN A 6 143.62 61.64 10.11
C GLN A 6 143.45 60.49 9.08
N ASP A 7 142.35 60.48 8.31
CA ASP A 7 142.00 59.66 7.11
C ASP A 7 141.26 58.31 7.30
N CYS A 8 140.33 57.83 6.45
CA CYS A 8 139.30 58.37 5.52
C CYS A 8 138.44 57.15 5.03
N ARG A 9 137.19 57.40 4.60
CA ARG A 9 136.11 56.53 4.01
C ARG A 9 136.53 55.68 2.76
N PRO A 10 135.71 54.78 2.11
CA PRO A 10 134.22 54.76 1.95
C PRO A 10 133.47 53.38 1.84
N GLY A 11 132.13 53.40 1.71
CA GLY A 11 131.32 52.27 1.19
C GLY A 11 129.85 52.14 1.64
N ALA A 12 128.98 53.12 1.38
CA ALA A 12 127.53 53.02 1.67
C ALA A 12 126.70 53.77 0.61
N GLN A 13 126.40 53.14 -0.53
CA GLN A 13 125.61 53.78 -1.60
C GLN A 13 124.76 52.85 -2.49
N VAL A 14 124.52 51.57 -2.11
CA VAL A 14 123.78 50.62 -2.99
C VAL A 14 122.34 50.28 -2.52
N ASN A 15 121.94 50.57 -1.27
CA ASN A 15 120.65 50.08 -0.75
C ASN A 15 119.41 50.98 -1.01
N ILE A 16 119.56 52.29 -1.24
CA ILE A 16 118.41 53.21 -1.33
C ILE A 16 117.68 53.09 -2.67
N SER A 17 118.41 52.78 -3.75
CA SER A 17 117.86 52.63 -5.09
C SER A 17 116.99 51.38 -5.24
N GLU A 18 117.33 50.30 -4.54
CA GLU A 18 116.58 49.04 -4.60
C GLU A 18 115.28 49.12 -3.78
N GLU A 19 115.33 49.76 -2.61
CA GLU A 19 114.14 50.01 -1.79
C GLU A 19 113.13 50.93 -2.51
N LEU A 20 113.60 52.00 -3.18
CA LEU A 20 112.74 52.85 -4.00
C LEU A 20 112.12 52.08 -5.18
N ARG A 21 112.89 51.21 -5.83
CA ARG A 21 112.40 50.40 -6.95
C ARG A 21 111.34 49.39 -6.49
N SER A 22 111.57 48.73 -5.36
CA SER A 22 110.62 47.82 -4.72
C SER A 22 109.34 48.54 -4.26
N ALA A 23 109.45 49.74 -3.69
CA ALA A 23 108.30 50.55 -3.30
C ALA A 23 107.45 50.97 -4.51
N ILE A 24 108.08 51.34 -5.63
CA ILE A 24 107.38 51.68 -6.88
C ILE A 24 106.69 50.44 -7.47
N GLU A 25 107.32 49.28 -7.39
CA GLU A 25 106.74 48.03 -7.89
C GLU A 25 105.57 47.57 -7.02
N SER A 26 105.69 47.67 -5.69
CA SER A 26 104.61 47.45 -4.72
C SER A 26 103.44 48.43 -4.90
N LEU A 27 103.74 49.70 -5.18
CA LEU A 27 102.70 50.68 -5.48
C LEU A 27 101.96 50.33 -6.77
N LYS A 28 102.69 49.96 -7.83
CA LYS A 28 102.09 49.54 -9.11
C LYS A 28 101.25 48.27 -8.99
N THR A 29 101.67 47.30 -8.19
CA THR A 29 100.87 46.09 -7.94
C THR A 29 99.62 46.41 -7.13
N SER A 30 99.72 47.30 -6.14
CA SER A 30 98.58 47.80 -5.36
C SER A 30 97.58 48.58 -6.23
N THR A 31 98.05 49.47 -7.11
CA THR A 31 97.19 50.21 -8.05
C THR A 31 96.46 49.26 -9.00
N ARG A 32 97.15 48.25 -9.56
CA ARG A 32 96.50 47.22 -10.40
C ARG A 32 95.50 46.37 -9.63
N ALA A 33 95.73 46.12 -8.34
CA ALA A 33 94.78 45.39 -7.51
C ALA A 33 93.51 46.21 -7.25
N ILE A 34 93.65 47.51 -7.00
CA ILE A 34 92.53 48.43 -6.79
C ILE A 34 91.71 48.58 -8.08
N GLU A 35 92.34 48.75 -9.24
CA GLU A 35 91.65 48.83 -10.55
C GLU A 35 90.84 47.56 -10.86
N ARG A 36 91.35 46.38 -10.47
CA ARG A 36 90.58 45.13 -10.59
C ARG A 36 89.40 45.07 -9.65
N GLN A 37 89.52 45.61 -8.44
CA GLN A 37 88.41 45.68 -7.50
C GLN A 37 87.35 46.68 -7.95
N THR A 38 87.72 47.83 -8.48
CA THR A 38 86.76 48.83 -8.97
C THR A 38 85.99 48.31 -10.18
N THR A 39 86.68 47.69 -11.15
CA THR A 39 86.00 47.09 -12.32
C THR A 39 85.06 45.94 -11.94
N LEU A 40 85.39 45.16 -10.90
CA LEU A 40 84.52 44.10 -10.41
C LEU A 40 83.29 44.65 -9.67
N LEU A 41 83.45 45.73 -8.89
CA LEU A 41 82.34 46.42 -8.24
C LEU A 41 81.42 47.13 -9.26
N GLU A 42 81.98 47.69 -10.33
CA GLU A 42 81.20 48.24 -11.45
C GLU A 42 80.42 47.14 -12.19
N ALA A 43 81.04 45.98 -12.42
CA ALA A 43 80.34 44.83 -12.99
C ALA A 43 79.20 44.35 -12.08
N GLN A 44 79.44 44.24 -10.77
CA GLN A 44 78.42 43.82 -9.79
C GLN A 44 77.27 44.83 -9.64
N SER A 45 77.56 46.13 -9.61
CA SER A 45 76.53 47.18 -9.57
C SER A 45 75.69 47.20 -10.85
N SER A 46 76.31 47.04 -12.03
CA SER A 46 75.58 46.93 -13.29
C SER A 46 74.65 45.71 -13.36
N LEU A 47 75.01 44.62 -12.67
CA LEU A 47 74.20 43.40 -12.59
C LEU A 47 73.06 43.58 -11.59
N ALA A 48 73.32 44.23 -10.45
CA ALA A 48 72.30 44.61 -9.48
C ALA A 48 71.26 45.58 -10.08
N ASP A 49 71.68 46.56 -10.87
CA ASP A 49 70.77 47.47 -11.58
C ASP A 49 69.90 46.73 -12.60
N LYS A 50 70.49 45.78 -13.34
CA LYS A 50 69.72 44.91 -14.25
C LYS A 50 68.70 44.05 -13.50
N LEU A 51 69.08 43.48 -12.36
CA LEU A 51 68.18 42.70 -11.53
C LEU A 51 67.08 43.55 -10.87
N ASN A 52 67.34 44.82 -10.56
CA ASN A 52 66.33 45.76 -10.04
C ASN A 52 65.39 46.31 -11.13
N LEU A 53 65.79 46.30 -12.41
CA LEU A 53 64.88 46.61 -13.53
C LEU A 53 63.89 45.48 -13.84
N PHE A 54 64.25 44.22 -13.57
CA PHE A 54 63.38 43.06 -13.82
C PHE A 54 62.09 42.98 -12.97
N PRO A 55 62.05 43.30 -11.66
CA PRO A 55 60.81 43.27 -10.90
C PRO A 55 59.83 44.36 -11.32
N ALA A 56 60.28 45.50 -11.86
CA ALA A 56 59.39 46.58 -12.30
C ALA A 56 58.68 46.26 -13.63
N ALA A 57 59.35 45.59 -14.57
CA ALA A 57 58.77 45.23 -15.87
C ALA A 57 57.99 43.90 -15.82
N ALA A 58 58.38 42.95 -14.98
CA ALA A 58 57.69 41.66 -14.85
C ALA A 58 56.48 41.71 -13.90
N ALA A 59 56.49 42.58 -12.87
CA ALA A 59 55.33 42.69 -11.97
C ALA A 59 54.15 43.46 -12.58
N ALA A 60 54.38 44.34 -13.56
CA ALA A 60 53.33 45.15 -14.19
C ALA A 60 52.50 44.38 -15.24
N THR A 61 53.09 43.38 -15.89
CA THR A 61 52.44 42.62 -17.00
C THR A 61 51.81 41.29 -16.58
N THR A 62 52.30 40.60 -15.54
CA THR A 62 51.72 39.33 -15.09
C THR A 62 50.53 39.51 -14.15
N THR A 63 50.58 40.46 -13.22
CA THR A 63 49.48 40.69 -12.26
C THR A 63 48.21 41.26 -12.90
N THR A 64 48.33 41.99 -14.02
CA THR A 64 47.17 42.59 -14.71
C THR A 64 46.52 41.65 -15.73
N ALA A 65 47.30 40.80 -16.41
CA ALA A 65 46.78 39.81 -17.36
C ALA A 65 46.09 38.62 -16.68
N GLU A 66 46.66 38.07 -15.60
CA GLU A 66 46.03 36.96 -14.86
C GLU A 66 44.79 37.42 -14.08
N SER A 67 44.80 38.64 -13.54
CA SER A 67 43.63 39.23 -12.85
C SER A 67 42.46 39.46 -13.79
N THR A 68 42.70 39.91 -15.04
CA THR A 68 41.63 40.17 -16.01
C THR A 68 41.07 38.88 -16.62
N GLN A 69 41.91 37.87 -16.87
CA GLN A 69 41.47 36.57 -17.36
C GLN A 69 40.71 35.77 -16.28
N SER A 70 41.18 35.79 -15.03
CA SER A 70 40.49 35.19 -13.87
C SER A 70 39.12 35.85 -13.62
N LYS A 71 39.02 37.18 -13.73
CA LYS A 71 37.74 37.91 -13.65
C LYS A 71 36.78 37.57 -14.78
N GLY A 72 37.27 37.39 -16.01
CA GLY A 72 36.47 36.94 -17.15
C GLY A 72 35.93 35.52 -16.97
N HIS A 73 36.76 34.59 -16.48
CA HIS A 73 36.32 33.22 -16.16
C HIS A 73 35.29 33.21 -15.03
N ALA A 74 35.53 33.94 -13.93
CA ALA A 74 34.57 34.07 -12.83
C ALA A 74 33.22 34.64 -13.30
N TRP A 75 33.23 35.64 -14.18
CA TRP A 75 32.01 36.19 -14.78
C TRP A 75 31.28 35.17 -15.66
N HIS A 76 31.99 34.41 -16.50
CA HIS A 76 31.40 33.34 -17.30
C HIS A 76 30.83 32.19 -16.45
N PHE A 77 31.50 31.81 -15.36
CA PHE A 77 30.98 30.81 -14.42
C PHE A 77 29.72 31.31 -13.71
N ALA A 78 29.73 32.54 -13.20
CA ALA A 78 28.56 33.16 -12.57
C ALA A 78 27.39 33.30 -13.56
N GLN A 79 27.67 33.67 -14.82
CA GLN A 79 26.66 33.73 -15.88
C GLN A 79 26.06 32.35 -16.18
N ARG A 80 26.90 31.32 -16.28
CA ARG A 80 26.47 29.94 -16.51
C ARG A 80 25.65 29.42 -15.33
N GLU A 81 26.08 29.66 -14.10
CA GLU A 81 25.35 29.28 -12.89
C GLU A 81 23.99 29.99 -12.81
N ASN A 82 23.93 31.28 -13.15
CA ASN A 82 22.68 32.02 -13.16
C ASN A 82 21.72 31.50 -14.26
N ALA A 83 22.25 31.17 -15.44
CA ALA A 83 21.48 30.54 -16.52
C ALA A 83 20.96 29.14 -16.12
N GLN A 84 21.79 28.33 -15.46
CA GLN A 84 21.38 27.02 -14.93
C GLN A 84 20.31 27.17 -13.84
N THR A 85 20.49 28.12 -12.92
CA THR A 85 19.52 28.42 -11.86
C THR A 85 18.19 28.90 -12.45
N GLN A 86 18.22 29.74 -13.50
CA GLN A 86 17.01 30.16 -14.22
C GLN A 86 16.34 28.99 -14.93
N HIS A 87 17.11 28.11 -15.57
CA HIS A 87 16.58 26.90 -16.20
C HIS A 87 15.90 25.97 -15.18
N VAL A 88 16.53 25.73 -14.03
CA VAL A 88 15.95 24.94 -12.95
C VAL A 88 14.69 25.59 -12.38
N LYS A 89 14.69 26.92 -12.18
CA LYS A 89 13.49 27.66 -11.75
C LYS A 89 12.35 27.54 -12.76
N PHE A 90 12.64 27.68 -14.05
CA PHE A 90 11.65 27.56 -15.12
C PHE A 90 11.07 26.13 -15.16
N ALA A 91 11.91 25.10 -15.16
CA ALA A 91 11.47 23.71 -15.14
C ALA A 91 10.64 23.37 -13.89
N ASN A 92 10.96 23.98 -12.75
CA ASN A 92 10.22 23.78 -11.51
C ASN A 92 8.86 24.52 -11.51
N GLU A 93 8.79 25.72 -12.10
CA GLU A 93 7.52 26.43 -12.31
C GLU A 93 6.62 25.66 -13.28
N ASP A 94 7.18 25.16 -14.39
CA ASP A 94 6.46 24.35 -15.38
C ASP A 94 5.91 23.05 -14.77
N LEU A 95 6.72 22.35 -13.96
CA LEU A 95 6.27 21.16 -13.23
C LEU A 95 5.18 21.51 -12.20
N SER A 96 5.33 22.62 -11.48
CA SER A 96 4.34 23.09 -10.50
C SER A 96 3.02 23.45 -11.17
N GLN A 97 3.08 24.14 -12.31
CA GLN A 97 1.90 24.48 -13.11
C GLN A 97 1.22 23.22 -13.65
N THR A 98 1.99 22.27 -14.18
CA THR A 98 1.49 20.98 -14.67
C THR A 98 0.78 20.21 -13.55
N LEU A 99 1.43 20.02 -12.40
CA LEU A 99 0.83 19.36 -11.23
C LEU A 99 -0.45 20.04 -10.76
N ASN A 100 -0.48 21.38 -10.74
CA ASN A 100 -1.68 22.11 -10.36
C ASN A 100 -2.83 21.92 -11.37
N THR A 101 -2.53 21.89 -12.67
CA THR A 101 -3.55 21.59 -13.69
C THR A 101 -4.04 20.16 -13.61
N GLU A 102 -3.18 19.18 -13.36
CA GLU A 102 -3.56 17.77 -13.19
C GLU A 102 -4.41 17.57 -11.94
N LEU A 103 -4.00 18.15 -10.80
CA LEU A 103 -4.76 18.12 -9.55
C LEU A 103 -6.14 18.75 -9.73
N GLN A 104 -6.23 19.89 -10.42
CA GLN A 104 -7.50 20.55 -10.70
C GLN A 104 -8.37 19.70 -11.64
N ASN A 105 -7.79 19.11 -12.69
CA ASN A 105 -8.50 18.23 -13.61
C ASN A 105 -9.06 16.99 -12.91
N GLU A 106 -8.28 16.34 -12.03
CA GLU A 106 -8.74 15.19 -11.25
C GLU A 106 -9.76 15.59 -10.17
N SER A 107 -9.59 16.74 -9.53
CA SER A 107 -10.60 17.29 -8.62
C SER A 107 -11.94 17.52 -9.33
N ASP A 108 -11.90 18.12 -10.53
CA ASP A 108 -13.08 18.34 -11.36
C ASP A 108 -13.69 17.02 -11.86
N ASN A 109 -12.86 16.01 -12.14
CA ASN A 109 -13.30 14.66 -12.51
C ASN A 109 -14.05 13.99 -11.34
N VAL A 110 -13.48 14.03 -10.13
CA VAL A 110 -14.15 13.54 -8.92
C VAL A 110 -15.44 14.31 -8.65
N ALA A 111 -15.44 15.63 -8.80
CA ALA A 111 -16.64 16.45 -8.65
C ALA A 111 -17.75 16.07 -9.66
N LYS A 112 -17.38 15.78 -10.92
CA LYS A 112 -18.32 15.27 -11.93
C LYS A 112 -18.88 13.90 -11.55
N ASN A 113 -18.06 13.02 -10.96
CA ASN A 113 -18.50 11.70 -10.51
C ASN A 113 -19.37 11.75 -9.25
N ILE A 114 -19.19 12.74 -8.37
CA ILE A 114 -19.99 12.93 -7.14
C ILE A 114 -21.39 13.48 -7.46
N ARG A 115 -21.55 14.35 -8.45
CA ARG A 115 -22.86 14.95 -8.81
C ARG A 115 -23.97 13.91 -9.04
N PRO A 116 -23.77 12.84 -9.83
CA PRO A 116 -24.81 11.84 -10.05
C PRO A 116 -24.96 10.84 -8.89
N VAL A 117 -24.05 10.79 -7.91
CA VAL A 117 -24.10 9.80 -6.81
C VAL A 117 -25.45 9.83 -6.10
N HIS A 118 -25.93 11.03 -5.72
CA HIS A 118 -27.21 11.14 -5.02
C HIS A 118 -28.36 10.60 -5.87
N ALA A 119 -28.37 10.90 -7.18
CA ALA A 119 -29.40 10.42 -8.09
C ALA A 119 -29.34 8.89 -8.25
N ILE A 120 -28.14 8.34 -8.44
CA ILE A 120 -27.93 6.89 -8.54
C ILE A 120 -28.38 6.18 -7.27
N VAL A 121 -27.95 6.65 -6.09
CA VAL A 121 -28.34 6.05 -4.80
C VAL A 121 -29.85 6.15 -4.56
N SER A 122 -30.46 7.27 -4.94
CA SER A 122 -31.93 7.42 -4.83
C SER A 122 -32.65 6.47 -5.79
N GLU A 123 -32.15 6.31 -7.01
CA GLU A 123 -32.70 5.39 -8.01
C GLU A 123 -32.55 3.93 -7.56
N THR A 124 -31.40 3.55 -7.00
CA THR A 124 -31.20 2.20 -6.46
C THR A 124 -32.15 1.91 -5.31
N PHE A 125 -32.29 2.82 -4.35
CA PHE A 125 -33.24 2.63 -3.25
C PHE A 125 -34.69 2.58 -3.72
N ASN A 126 -35.08 3.45 -4.66
CA ASN A 126 -36.43 3.40 -5.23
C ASN A 126 -36.69 2.10 -6.02
N SER A 127 -35.67 1.55 -6.70
CA SER A 127 -35.76 0.26 -7.38
C SER A 127 -35.91 -0.88 -6.38
N ASP A 128 -35.10 -0.87 -5.32
CA ASP A 128 -35.13 -1.86 -4.24
C ASP A 128 -36.48 -1.82 -3.49
N ASP A 129 -37.01 -0.62 -3.20
CA ASP A 129 -38.33 -0.44 -2.57
C ASP A 129 -39.45 -0.99 -3.46
N ARG A 130 -39.36 -0.83 -4.79
CA ARG A 130 -40.32 -1.43 -5.73
C ARG A 130 -40.24 -2.95 -5.70
N THR A 131 -39.04 -3.53 -5.71
CA THR A 131 -38.89 -4.99 -5.62
C THR A 131 -39.40 -5.53 -4.28
N LEU A 132 -39.20 -4.81 -3.18
CA LEU A 132 -39.77 -5.19 -1.88
C LEU A 132 -41.29 -5.09 -1.85
N ALA A 133 -41.86 -4.06 -2.50
CA ALA A 133 -43.30 -3.94 -2.66
C ALA A 133 -43.86 -5.09 -3.49
N ASP A 134 -43.23 -5.44 -4.61
CA ASP A 134 -43.62 -6.56 -5.47
C ASP A 134 -43.56 -7.90 -4.70
N LEU A 135 -42.52 -8.11 -3.89
CA LEU A 135 -42.39 -9.27 -3.02
C LEU A 135 -43.50 -9.35 -1.96
N ASN A 136 -43.85 -8.21 -1.36
CA ASN A 136 -44.91 -8.13 -0.36
C ASN A 136 -46.30 -8.34 -0.98
N ASP A 137 -46.55 -7.80 -2.19
CA ASP A 137 -47.80 -8.02 -2.93
C ASP A 137 -47.97 -9.51 -3.31
N VAL A 138 -46.88 -10.17 -3.68
CA VAL A 138 -46.87 -11.63 -3.91
C VAL A 138 -47.17 -12.41 -2.62
N ASP A 139 -46.89 -11.85 -1.44
CA ASP A 139 -47.26 -12.41 -0.12
C ASP A 139 -48.73 -12.16 0.24
N ASP A 140 -49.25 -10.98 -0.09
CA ASP A 140 -50.65 -10.62 0.16
C ASP A 140 -51.62 -11.35 -0.77
N VAL A 141 -51.23 -11.72 -1.99
CA VAL A 141 -52.02 -12.62 -2.87
C VAL A 141 -52.16 -14.04 -2.28
N VAL A 142 -51.26 -14.43 -1.37
CA VAL A 142 -51.26 -15.75 -0.71
C VAL A 142 -51.88 -15.71 0.69
N LYS A 143 -52.11 -14.52 1.27
CA LYS A 143 -53.10 -14.43 2.36
C LYS A 143 -54.44 -14.86 1.77
N PRO A 144 -55.06 -15.92 2.29
CA PRO A 144 -56.34 -16.35 1.79
C PRO A 144 -57.32 -15.20 2.00
N SER A 145 -57.66 -14.49 0.91
CA SER A 145 -58.84 -13.66 0.87
C SER A 145 -60.00 -14.54 1.35
N PRO A 146 -60.82 -14.09 2.31
CA PRO A 146 -61.88 -14.90 2.92
C PRO A 146 -62.96 -15.36 1.92
N SER A 147 -62.84 -14.98 0.64
CA SER A 147 -63.82 -15.24 -0.41
C SER A 147 -63.45 -16.34 -1.41
N THR A 148 -62.20 -16.81 -1.46
CA THR A 148 -61.79 -17.90 -2.37
C THR A 148 -60.95 -18.92 -1.62
N THR A 149 -61.65 -19.80 -0.92
CA THR A 149 -61.12 -20.82 -0.02
C THR A 149 -60.40 -21.89 -0.84
N ALA A 150 -59.06 -21.86 -0.88
CA ALA A 150 -58.32 -23.11 -0.98
C ALA A 150 -58.75 -23.95 0.24
N PRO A 151 -59.36 -25.13 0.05
CA PRO A 151 -59.84 -25.92 1.18
C PRO A 151 -58.63 -26.24 2.06
N ASP A 152 -58.75 -25.92 3.34
CA ASP A 152 -57.76 -26.34 4.33
C ASP A 152 -57.62 -27.86 4.24
N ILE A 153 -56.40 -28.32 3.93
CA ILE A 153 -56.11 -29.73 3.61
C ILE A 153 -56.50 -30.61 4.80
N ASP A 154 -56.32 -30.11 6.02
CA ASP A 154 -56.72 -30.79 7.25
C ASP A 154 -58.25 -30.89 7.38
N SER A 155 -58.98 -29.82 7.05
CA SER A 155 -60.44 -29.84 6.99
C SER A 155 -60.98 -30.84 5.94
N LEU A 156 -60.30 -30.94 4.79
CA LEU A 156 -60.67 -31.84 3.72
C LEU A 156 -60.39 -33.30 4.11
N ARG A 157 -59.26 -33.56 4.78
CA ARG A 157 -58.88 -34.86 5.29
C ARG A 157 -59.85 -35.36 6.36
N THR A 158 -60.20 -34.51 7.33
CA THR A 158 -61.15 -34.87 8.39
C THR A 158 -62.56 -35.10 7.84
N ARG A 159 -63.01 -34.28 6.88
CA ARG A 159 -64.30 -34.48 6.20
C ARG A 159 -64.33 -35.80 5.44
N THR A 160 -63.26 -36.12 4.72
CA THR A 160 -63.23 -37.33 3.89
C THR A 160 -63.14 -38.58 4.74
N ALA A 161 -62.34 -38.59 5.81
CA ALA A 161 -62.31 -39.69 6.77
C ALA A 161 -63.71 -39.98 7.36
N LYS A 162 -64.48 -38.93 7.70
CA LYS A 162 -65.87 -39.07 8.19
C LYS A 162 -66.79 -39.67 7.13
N LEU A 163 -66.69 -39.22 5.88
CA LEU A 163 -67.53 -39.72 4.77
C LEU A 163 -67.19 -41.17 4.43
N THR A 164 -65.91 -41.54 4.41
CA THR A 164 -65.45 -42.92 4.18
C THR A 164 -65.93 -43.85 5.29
N ALA A 165 -65.84 -43.43 6.56
CA ALA A 165 -66.36 -44.21 7.68
C ALA A 165 -67.88 -44.40 7.62
N ALA A 166 -68.63 -43.35 7.27
CA ALA A 166 -70.08 -43.43 7.07
C ALA A 166 -70.43 -44.38 5.92
N LEU A 167 -69.68 -44.33 4.82
CA LEU A 167 -69.88 -45.22 3.66
C LEU A 167 -69.61 -46.69 4.03
N CYS A 168 -68.57 -46.97 4.80
CA CYS A 168 -68.32 -48.32 5.35
C CYS A 168 -69.52 -48.80 6.15
N HIS A 169 -69.99 -48.00 7.11
CA HIS A 169 -71.12 -48.35 7.97
C HIS A 169 -72.39 -48.66 7.17
N PHE A 170 -72.76 -47.81 6.21
CA PHE A 170 -73.96 -48.04 5.40
C PHE A 170 -73.83 -49.26 4.48
N ARG A 171 -72.66 -49.52 3.90
CA ARG A 171 -72.43 -50.72 3.08
C ARG A 171 -72.42 -52.01 3.91
N GLN A 172 -71.81 -51.98 5.09
CA GLN A 172 -71.85 -53.10 6.05
C GLN A 172 -73.29 -53.42 6.41
N GLN A 173 -74.06 -52.43 6.88
CA GLN A 173 -75.45 -52.62 7.26
C GLN A 173 -76.29 -53.16 6.10
N ALA A 174 -76.16 -52.60 4.89
CA ALA A 174 -76.91 -53.07 3.73
C ALA A 174 -76.60 -54.52 3.33
N LEU A 175 -75.35 -54.98 3.49
CA LEU A 175 -74.98 -56.37 3.23
C LEU A 175 -75.50 -57.30 4.32
N LYS A 176 -75.42 -56.88 5.59
CA LYS A 176 -75.98 -57.63 6.73
C LYS A 176 -77.50 -57.78 6.60
N ASP A 177 -78.22 -56.69 6.33
CA ASP A 177 -79.67 -56.70 6.10
C ASP A 177 -80.07 -57.58 4.91
N ARG A 178 -79.24 -57.62 3.86
CA ARG A 178 -79.46 -58.49 2.70
C ARG A 178 -79.22 -59.96 3.04
N LEU A 179 -78.20 -60.27 3.85
CA LEU A 179 -77.93 -61.61 4.34
C LEU A 179 -79.10 -62.10 5.21
N ASP A 180 -79.56 -61.26 6.15
CA ASP A 180 -80.71 -61.53 7.04
C ASP A 180 -81.96 -61.85 6.22
N ARG A 181 -82.24 -61.04 5.20
CA ARG A 181 -83.38 -61.26 4.31
C ARG A 181 -83.30 -62.59 3.57
N ILE A 182 -82.14 -62.93 3.02
CA ILE A 182 -81.94 -64.21 2.30
C ILE A 182 -82.08 -65.39 3.26
N TYR A 183 -81.52 -65.27 4.46
CA TYR A 183 -81.65 -66.29 5.51
C TYR A 183 -83.13 -66.52 5.88
N LEU A 184 -83.88 -65.45 6.15
CA LEU A 184 -85.31 -65.54 6.45
C LEU A 184 -86.14 -66.08 5.27
N GLU A 185 -85.84 -65.70 4.03
CA GLU A 185 -86.52 -66.24 2.84
C GLU A 185 -86.21 -67.72 2.64
N SER A 186 -85.00 -68.17 2.96
CA SER A 186 -84.61 -69.59 2.89
C SER A 186 -85.33 -70.44 3.94
N LEU A 187 -85.53 -69.90 5.15
CA LEU A 187 -86.32 -70.55 6.21
C LEU A 187 -87.79 -70.71 5.80
N ASP A 188 -88.40 -69.67 5.23
CA ASP A 188 -89.80 -69.71 4.78
C ASP A 188 -90.01 -70.66 3.57
N ARG A 189 -88.98 -70.88 2.75
CA ARG A 189 -89.04 -71.89 1.68
C ARG A 189 -88.95 -73.32 2.21
N SER A 190 -88.16 -73.56 3.25
CA SER A 190 -87.99 -74.88 3.87
C SER A 190 -89.22 -75.32 4.69
N THR A 191 -90.01 -74.39 5.22
CA THR A 191 -91.26 -74.71 5.94
C THR A 191 -92.44 -75.08 5.03
N ASN A 192 -92.35 -74.72 3.74
CA ASN A 192 -93.40 -74.96 2.74
C ASN A 192 -93.13 -76.21 1.85
N GLY A 193 -92.01 -76.92 2.05
CA GLY A 193 -91.66 -78.17 1.36
C GLY A 193 -91.60 -79.35 2.34
N ASP A 194 -92.36 -80.39 2.06
CA ASP A 194 -92.56 -81.60 2.88
C ASP A 194 -91.33 -82.54 2.84
N ASP A 195 -90.21 -82.14 3.43
CA ASP A 195 -89.08 -83.04 3.71
C ASP A 195 -88.62 -82.84 5.16
N SER A 196 -89.32 -83.52 6.07
CA SER A 196 -88.88 -83.72 7.44
C SER A 196 -87.64 -84.63 7.45
N ASN A 197 -86.45 -84.05 7.52
CA ASN A 197 -85.25 -84.81 7.81
C ASN A 197 -84.41 -84.16 8.92
N ASP A 198 -84.14 -85.01 9.90
CA ASP A 198 -83.29 -84.92 11.10
C ASP A 198 -82.21 -83.80 11.12
N PHE A 199 -82.56 -82.62 11.65
CA PHE A 199 -81.57 -81.59 12.01
C PHE A 199 -81.09 -81.82 13.45
N SER A 200 -79.93 -82.47 13.58
CA SER A 200 -79.22 -82.59 14.86
C SER A 200 -78.79 -81.21 15.37
N ASP A 201 -79.02 -80.95 16.67
CA ASP A 201 -78.74 -79.70 17.39
C ASP A 201 -77.25 -79.25 17.28
N ALA A 202 -76.34 -80.19 17.00
CA ALA A 202 -74.93 -79.91 16.74
C ALA A 202 -74.70 -79.16 15.42
N SER A 203 -75.55 -79.36 14.40
CA SER A 203 -75.44 -78.66 13.11
C SER A 203 -75.93 -77.20 13.19
N ALA A 204 -76.90 -76.91 14.05
CA ALA A 204 -77.43 -75.56 14.23
C ALA A 204 -76.42 -74.62 14.90
N THR A 205 -75.66 -75.14 15.86
CA THR A 205 -74.63 -74.36 16.55
C THR A 205 -73.42 -74.07 15.66
N GLU A 206 -73.01 -75.01 14.80
CA GLU A 206 -71.95 -74.81 13.79
C GLU A 206 -72.35 -73.75 12.74
N VAL A 207 -73.59 -73.82 12.23
CA VAL A 207 -74.11 -72.80 11.30
C VAL A 207 -74.18 -71.41 11.96
N GLN A 208 -74.51 -71.33 13.24
CA GLN A 208 -74.54 -70.06 13.97
C GLN A 208 -73.12 -69.48 14.16
N THR A 209 -72.11 -70.32 14.40
CA THR A 209 -70.71 -69.87 14.45
C THR A 209 -70.19 -69.42 13.10
N ASP A 210 -70.54 -70.12 12.02
CA ASP A 210 -70.15 -69.76 10.66
C ASP A 210 -70.83 -68.45 10.22
N LEU A 211 -72.09 -68.27 10.58
CA LEU A 211 -72.83 -67.03 10.33
C LEU A 211 -72.18 -65.85 11.07
N ALA A 212 -71.83 -66.02 12.35
CA ALA A 212 -71.13 -65.00 13.12
C ALA A 212 -69.75 -64.65 12.53
N SER A 213 -69.01 -65.65 12.05
CA SER A 213 -67.75 -65.46 11.31
C SER A 213 -67.99 -64.67 10.03
N LEU A 214 -69.05 -64.97 9.28
CA LEU A 214 -69.40 -64.28 8.04
C LEU A 214 -69.76 -62.80 8.27
N TYR A 215 -70.45 -62.45 9.36
CA TYR A 215 -70.72 -61.05 9.72
C TYR A 215 -69.44 -60.27 10.01
N ALA A 216 -68.47 -60.89 10.68
CA ALA A 216 -67.17 -60.28 10.95
C ALA A 216 -66.37 -60.10 9.65
N GLU A 217 -66.37 -61.10 8.77
CA GLU A 217 -65.69 -61.02 7.47
C GLU A 217 -66.33 -59.96 6.55
N ILE A 218 -67.66 -59.78 6.58
CA ILE A 218 -68.34 -58.70 5.86
C ILE A 218 -67.80 -57.33 6.33
N ASP A 219 -67.58 -57.15 7.62
CA ASP A 219 -67.07 -55.88 8.15
C ASP A 219 -65.66 -55.58 7.63
N ASP A 220 -64.78 -56.58 7.62
CA ASP A 220 -63.40 -56.46 7.14
C ASP A 220 -63.34 -56.25 5.62
N VAL A 221 -64.09 -57.04 4.84
CA VAL A 221 -64.10 -56.96 3.37
C VAL A 221 -64.70 -55.65 2.90
N VAL A 222 -65.78 -55.16 3.51
CA VAL A 222 -66.36 -53.85 3.16
C VAL A 222 -65.42 -52.71 3.51
N THR A 223 -64.78 -52.77 4.69
CA THR A 223 -63.80 -51.77 5.11
C THR A 223 -62.63 -51.71 4.14
N MET A 224 -62.11 -52.87 3.72
CA MET A 224 -61.04 -52.97 2.73
C MET A 224 -61.49 -52.44 1.36
N ALA A 225 -62.67 -52.83 0.88
CA ALA A 225 -63.19 -52.41 -0.42
C ALA A 225 -63.41 -50.89 -0.48
N VAL A 226 -64.03 -50.29 0.54
CA VAL A 226 -64.25 -48.84 0.63
C VAL A 226 -62.92 -48.09 0.77
N SER A 227 -61.97 -48.63 1.54
CA SER A 227 -60.62 -48.06 1.65
C SER A 227 -59.89 -48.11 0.31
N GLN A 228 -60.03 -49.18 -0.47
CA GLN A 228 -59.41 -49.31 -1.78
C GLN A 228 -60.06 -48.41 -2.84
N GLU A 229 -61.38 -48.32 -2.89
CA GLU A 229 -62.13 -47.53 -3.87
C GLU A 229 -62.05 -46.03 -3.62
N PHE A 230 -62.07 -45.60 -2.34
CA PHE A 230 -62.22 -44.18 -1.99
C PHE A 230 -61.11 -43.65 -1.08
N GLY A 231 -60.68 -44.43 -0.09
CA GLY A 231 -59.66 -44.01 0.89
C GLY A 231 -58.28 -43.79 0.24
N ASN A 232 -57.74 -44.81 -0.39
CA ASN A 232 -56.42 -44.82 -1.03
C ASN A 232 -56.26 -43.77 -2.13
N PRO A 233 -57.18 -43.64 -3.12
CA PRO A 233 -57.04 -42.61 -4.14
C PRO A 233 -57.12 -41.21 -3.53
N PHE A 234 -58.02 -40.99 -2.56
CA PHE A 234 -58.12 -39.71 -1.89
C PHE A 234 -56.84 -39.34 -1.13
N ASP A 235 -56.29 -40.25 -0.32
CA ASP A 235 -55.02 -40.04 0.37
C ASP A 235 -53.86 -39.74 -0.59
N SER A 236 -53.83 -40.41 -1.75
CA SER A 236 -52.83 -40.13 -2.79
C SER A 236 -52.97 -38.72 -3.37
N THR A 237 -54.20 -38.25 -3.59
CA THR A 237 -54.47 -36.89 -4.08
C THR A 237 -54.12 -35.84 -3.05
N VAL A 238 -54.43 -36.07 -1.77
CA VAL A 238 -54.07 -35.18 -0.66
C VAL A 238 -52.56 -35.05 -0.54
N LYS A 239 -51.83 -36.17 -0.54
CA LYS A 239 -50.35 -36.14 -0.52
C LYS A 239 -49.76 -35.42 -1.72
N THR A 240 -50.38 -35.55 -2.89
CA THR A 240 -49.94 -34.84 -4.10
C THR A 240 -50.19 -33.33 -3.96
N MET A 241 -51.35 -32.93 -3.43
CA MET A 241 -51.66 -31.53 -3.13
C MET A 241 -50.71 -30.92 -2.10
N GLU A 242 -50.42 -31.64 -1.01
CA GLU A 242 -49.42 -31.24 0.00
C GLU A 242 -48.05 -31.04 -0.65
N ARG A 243 -47.59 -32.02 -1.46
CA ARG A 243 -46.30 -31.92 -2.15
C ARG A 243 -46.23 -30.72 -3.09
N LEU A 244 -47.31 -30.43 -3.81
CA LEU A 244 -47.40 -29.27 -4.70
C LEU A 244 -47.40 -27.96 -3.92
N LYS A 245 -48.14 -27.88 -2.82
CA LYS A 245 -48.15 -26.72 -1.92
C LYS A 245 -46.76 -26.47 -1.34
N ASP A 246 -46.10 -27.51 -0.86
CA ASP A 246 -44.74 -27.42 -0.31
C ASP A 246 -43.73 -27.04 -1.39
N GLN A 247 -43.86 -27.58 -2.61
CA GLN A 247 -43.00 -27.24 -3.73
C GLN A 247 -43.18 -25.77 -4.15
N ALA A 248 -44.42 -25.29 -4.24
CA ALA A 248 -44.71 -23.89 -4.52
C ALA A 248 -44.18 -22.97 -3.41
N GLY A 249 -44.34 -23.36 -2.15
CA GLY A 249 -43.77 -22.64 -1.00
C GLY A 249 -42.24 -22.57 -1.05
N ARG A 250 -41.56 -23.68 -1.35
CA ARG A 250 -40.10 -23.70 -1.54
C ARG A 250 -39.63 -22.86 -2.72
N ALA A 251 -40.30 -22.97 -3.87
CA ALA A 251 -40.00 -22.18 -5.06
C ALA A 251 -40.14 -20.67 -4.78
N ARG A 252 -41.13 -20.30 -3.97
CA ARG A 252 -41.34 -18.92 -3.55
C ARG A 252 -40.28 -18.42 -2.58
N ILE A 253 -39.92 -19.21 -1.57
CA ILE A 253 -38.83 -18.88 -0.62
C ILE A 253 -37.49 -18.73 -1.36
N THR A 254 -37.24 -19.58 -2.35
CA THR A 254 -36.01 -19.48 -3.16
C THR A 254 -36.02 -18.23 -4.02
N GLN A 255 -37.14 -17.89 -4.67
CA GLN A 255 -37.27 -16.63 -5.40
C GLN A 255 -37.05 -15.41 -4.50
N THR A 256 -37.71 -15.35 -3.32
CA THR A 256 -37.53 -14.21 -2.40
C THR A 256 -36.09 -14.12 -1.90
N HIS A 257 -35.45 -15.27 -1.64
CA HIS A 257 -34.04 -15.32 -1.26
C HIS A 257 -33.13 -14.80 -2.37
N ASP A 258 -33.35 -15.20 -3.62
CA ASP A 258 -32.54 -14.78 -4.77
C ASP A 258 -32.69 -13.28 -5.04
N GLU A 259 -33.90 -12.73 -4.93
CA GLU A 259 -34.16 -11.29 -5.06
C GLU A 259 -33.48 -10.48 -3.94
N LEU A 260 -33.60 -10.92 -2.68
CA LEU A 260 -32.90 -10.29 -1.56
C LEU A 260 -31.37 -10.37 -1.69
N LEU A 261 -30.85 -11.48 -2.21
CA LEU A 261 -29.43 -11.64 -2.48
C LEU A 261 -28.97 -10.66 -3.57
N SER A 262 -29.75 -10.50 -4.64
CA SER A 262 -29.45 -9.56 -5.72
C SER A 262 -29.43 -8.10 -5.22
N MET A 263 -30.43 -7.71 -4.41
CA MET A 263 -30.47 -6.40 -3.77
C MET A 263 -29.25 -6.17 -2.86
N SER A 264 -28.88 -7.16 -2.04
CA SER A 264 -27.72 -7.07 -1.15
C SER A 264 -26.40 -6.91 -1.92
N GLN A 265 -26.22 -7.66 -3.02
CA GLN A 265 -25.06 -7.52 -3.90
C GLN A 265 -25.01 -6.14 -4.55
N HIS A 266 -26.16 -5.62 -4.98
CA HIS A 266 -26.26 -4.29 -5.59
C HIS A 266 -25.90 -3.18 -4.59
N LEU A 267 -26.41 -3.27 -3.35
CA LEU A 267 -26.04 -2.36 -2.26
C LEU A 267 -24.55 -2.45 -1.92
N GLN A 268 -23.96 -3.65 -1.89
CA GLN A 268 -22.53 -3.80 -1.65
C GLN A 268 -21.69 -3.19 -2.79
N HIS A 269 -22.11 -3.35 -4.05
CA HIS A 269 -21.44 -2.75 -5.19
C HIS A 269 -21.51 -1.22 -5.16
N THR A 270 -22.68 -0.65 -4.84
CA THR A 270 -22.81 0.81 -4.70
C THR A 270 -21.99 1.33 -3.53
N ALA A 271 -21.99 0.66 -2.38
CA ALA A 271 -21.21 1.04 -1.21
C ALA A 271 -19.70 1.06 -1.50
N THR A 272 -19.15 -0.02 -2.08
CA THR A 272 -17.73 -0.09 -2.45
C THR A 272 -17.33 0.99 -3.46
N ARG A 273 -18.21 1.30 -4.42
CA ARG A 273 -17.98 2.39 -5.37
C ARG A 273 -17.96 3.76 -4.67
N LEU A 274 -18.82 3.99 -3.68
CA LEU A 274 -18.84 5.23 -2.88
C LEU A 274 -17.59 5.36 -2.01
N GLU A 275 -17.16 4.27 -1.37
CA GLU A 275 -15.93 4.23 -0.58
C GLU A 275 -14.71 4.57 -1.45
N ASN A 276 -14.62 4.01 -2.66
CA ASN A 276 -13.55 4.31 -3.61
C ASN A 276 -13.55 5.79 -4.03
N LEU A 277 -14.72 6.37 -4.31
CA LEU A 277 -14.84 7.79 -4.63
C LEU A 277 -14.46 8.69 -3.44
N GLN A 278 -14.84 8.30 -2.22
CA GLN A 278 -14.47 9.00 -1.00
C GLN A 278 -12.95 8.93 -0.77
N ALA A 279 -12.35 7.75 -0.92
CA ALA A 279 -10.90 7.57 -0.79
C ALA A 279 -10.14 8.41 -1.82
N GLN A 280 -10.61 8.43 -3.08
CA GLN A 280 -10.02 9.27 -4.14
C GLN A 280 -10.11 10.76 -3.78
N ARG A 281 -11.27 11.22 -3.28
CA ARG A 281 -11.46 12.61 -2.85
C ARG A 281 -10.50 12.98 -1.72
N VAL A 282 -10.41 12.15 -0.69
CA VAL A 282 -9.53 12.39 0.46
C VAL A 282 -8.06 12.42 0.02
N ALA A 283 -7.65 11.49 -0.85
CA ALA A 283 -6.29 11.45 -1.39
C ALA A 283 -5.94 12.72 -2.18
N LEU A 284 -6.87 13.22 -3.00
CA LEU A 284 -6.70 14.48 -3.73
C LEU A 284 -6.64 15.69 -2.80
N ASP A 285 -7.49 15.74 -1.76
CA ASP A 285 -7.46 16.82 -0.77
C ASP A 285 -6.14 16.80 0.02
N THR A 286 -5.62 15.63 0.38
CA THR A 286 -4.30 15.52 1.03
C THR A 286 -3.18 15.99 0.12
N LEU A 287 -3.18 15.57 -1.15
CA LEU A 287 -2.16 15.96 -2.12
C LEU A 287 -2.22 17.47 -2.42
N ALA A 288 -3.43 18.03 -2.50
CA ALA A 288 -3.64 19.47 -2.64
C ALA A 288 -3.08 20.27 -1.45
N ASN A 289 -3.24 19.75 -0.24
CA ASN A 289 -2.72 20.38 0.97
C ASN A 289 -1.19 20.27 1.06
N GLU A 290 -0.62 19.11 0.75
CA GLU A 290 0.84 18.92 0.67
C GLU A 290 1.45 19.85 -0.37
N TYR A 291 0.86 19.95 -1.55
CA TYR A 291 1.31 20.86 -2.60
C TYR A 291 1.28 22.34 -2.15
N LYS A 292 0.20 22.78 -1.46
CA LYS A 292 0.11 24.13 -0.88
C LYS A 292 1.18 24.38 0.18
N ASN A 293 1.49 23.39 1.02
CA ASN A 293 2.51 23.50 2.05
C ASN A 293 3.91 23.67 1.44
N VAL A 294 4.25 22.86 0.43
CA VAL A 294 5.51 22.98 -0.32
C VAL A 294 5.62 24.34 -1.02
N GLY A 295 4.52 24.86 -1.58
CA GLY A 295 4.48 26.20 -2.16
C GLY A 295 4.66 27.33 -1.14
N SER A 296 4.11 27.18 0.07
CA SER A 296 4.21 28.16 1.17
C SER A 296 5.63 28.22 1.76
N GLU A 297 6.27 27.06 1.95
CA GLU A 297 7.62 26.93 2.49
C GLU A 297 8.69 27.54 1.55
N ARG A 298 8.45 27.47 0.24
CA ARG A 298 9.28 28.20 -0.77
C ARG A 298 9.18 29.71 -0.64
N ARG A 299 8.01 30.26 -0.30
CA ARG A 299 7.79 31.72 -0.17
C ARG A 299 8.33 32.28 1.15
N SER A 300 8.23 31.54 2.25
CA SER A 300 8.75 31.94 3.56
C SER A 300 10.29 31.90 3.61
N SER A 301 10.93 30.93 2.97
CA SER A 301 12.40 30.81 2.89
C SER A 301 13.05 31.99 2.13
N THR A 302 12.38 32.52 1.09
CA THR A 302 12.91 33.68 0.34
C THR A 302 12.78 35.04 1.04
N ARG A 303 12.02 35.15 2.13
CA ARG A 303 11.75 36.45 2.79
C ARG A 303 12.62 36.73 4.03
N SER A 304 13.43 35.77 4.50
CA SER A 304 14.26 35.92 5.71
C SER A 304 15.64 36.56 5.48
N LYS A 305 16.00 36.93 4.25
CA LYS A 305 17.27 37.61 3.93
C LYS A 305 17.06 38.96 3.26
N LEU A 306 16.37 39.88 3.92
CA LEU A 306 16.41 41.29 3.54
C LEU A 306 16.24 42.22 4.75
N HIS A 307 16.97 41.98 5.84
CA HIS A 307 17.30 43.07 6.78
C HIS A 307 18.71 43.58 6.48
N ARG A 308 18.69 44.58 5.60
CA ARG A 308 19.62 45.69 5.41
C ARG A 308 20.57 45.93 6.60
N ALA A 309 21.85 45.80 6.31
CA ALA A 309 22.95 46.31 7.11
C ALA A 309 22.89 47.85 7.15
N GLU A 310 23.17 48.43 8.32
CA GLU A 310 23.87 49.71 8.44
C GLU A 310 24.62 49.76 9.78
N SER A 311 25.91 50.09 9.66
CA SER A 311 26.91 50.51 10.65
C SER A 311 27.88 49.48 11.28
N PRO A 312 29.16 49.88 11.49
CA PRO A 312 30.30 48.98 11.68
C PRO A 312 30.90 49.09 13.08
N THR A 313 31.05 47.97 13.78
CA THR A 313 32.10 47.86 14.81
C THR A 313 32.45 46.41 15.07
N GLN A 314 33.75 46.20 15.22
CA GLN A 314 34.46 44.95 15.50
C GLN A 314 33.76 44.06 16.54
N ALA A 315 33.26 42.92 16.10
CA ALA A 315 33.21 41.68 16.87
C ALA A 315 32.93 40.56 15.86
N GLU A 316 33.70 39.47 15.92
CA GLU A 316 33.50 38.34 15.04
C GLU A 316 32.05 37.82 15.12
N PRO A 317 31.41 37.53 13.98
CA PRO A 317 29.99 37.25 13.95
C PRO A 317 29.69 35.91 14.64
N PRO A 318 28.75 35.85 15.60
CA PRO A 318 28.37 34.62 16.32
C PRO A 318 27.80 33.53 15.39
N ALA A 319 27.38 33.92 14.18
CA ALA A 319 26.96 32.99 13.14
C ALA A 319 28.13 32.15 12.58
N LEU A 320 29.34 32.71 12.51
CA LEU A 320 30.53 31.98 12.06
C LEU A 320 30.96 30.97 13.14
N LEU A 321 30.95 31.36 14.41
CA LEU A 321 31.21 30.44 15.53
C LEU A 321 30.16 29.32 15.62
N SER A 322 28.88 29.64 15.41
CA SER A 322 27.83 28.62 15.41
C SER A 322 27.95 27.65 14.23
N LEU A 323 28.36 28.14 13.05
CA LEU A 323 28.63 27.29 11.89
C LEU A 323 29.87 26.41 12.12
N MET A 324 30.95 26.98 12.66
CA MET A 324 32.19 26.24 13.00
C MET A 324 31.93 25.16 14.04
N GLN A 325 31.11 25.45 15.06
CA GLN A 325 30.70 24.48 16.07
C GLN A 325 29.81 23.37 15.50
N HIS A 326 28.92 23.70 14.55
CA HIS A 326 28.07 22.71 13.88
C HIS A 326 28.86 21.82 12.90
N LEU A 327 29.96 22.34 12.35
CA LEU A 327 30.91 21.61 11.51
C LEU A 327 31.97 20.85 12.32
N GLY A 328 31.97 20.98 13.66
CA GLY A 328 32.91 20.30 14.55
C GLY A 328 34.34 20.85 14.52
N LEU A 329 34.54 22.06 14.00
CA LEU A 329 35.85 22.70 13.93
C LEU A 329 36.13 23.40 15.27
N SER A 330 37.22 22.99 15.93
CA SER A 330 37.70 23.61 17.16
C SER A 330 38.51 24.87 16.83
N ASP A 331 38.52 25.85 17.74
CA ASP A 331 39.15 27.18 17.61
C ASP A 331 40.70 27.12 17.65
N THR A 332 41.29 26.29 16.80
CA THR A 332 42.73 26.11 16.63
C THR A 332 43.11 26.60 15.24
N GLY A 333 44.17 27.42 15.17
CA GLY A 333 44.50 28.30 14.03
C GLY A 333 44.50 27.70 12.62
N LEU A 334 44.50 28.59 11.63
CA LEU A 334 44.30 28.33 10.19
C LEU A 334 45.04 27.10 9.61
N ASP A 335 46.25 26.81 10.08
CA ASP A 335 47.05 25.67 9.59
C ASP A 335 46.51 24.28 10.03
N GLN A 336 45.63 24.24 11.04
CA GLN A 336 45.02 23.02 11.57
C GLN A 336 43.60 22.77 11.04
N ILE A 337 43.01 23.79 10.39
CA ILE A 337 41.68 23.73 9.77
C ILE A 337 41.70 22.85 8.53
N ASP A 338 42.74 22.94 7.69
CA ASP A 338 42.87 22.08 6.50
C ASP A 338 42.91 20.59 6.89
N GLY A 339 43.66 20.25 7.95
CA GLY A 339 43.71 18.88 8.47
C GLY A 339 42.38 18.39 9.06
N GLN A 340 41.61 19.28 9.69
CA GLN A 340 40.27 18.94 10.21
C GLN A 340 39.23 18.80 9.09
N ILE A 341 39.32 19.62 8.04
CA ILE A 341 38.48 19.52 6.84
C ILE A 341 38.75 18.20 6.13
N GLU A 342 40.02 17.82 5.93
CA GLU A 342 40.39 16.54 5.30
C GLU A 342 39.97 15.34 6.17
N GLN A 343 40.00 15.47 7.50
CA GLN A 343 39.49 14.46 8.43
C GLN A 343 37.95 14.35 8.41
N LEU A 344 37.24 15.47 8.26
CA LEU A 344 35.78 15.47 8.10
C LEU A 344 35.39 14.91 6.73
N GLU A 345 36.09 15.29 5.68
CA GLU A 345 35.87 14.79 4.33
C GLU A 345 36.10 13.27 4.29
N SER A 346 37.21 12.77 4.84
CA SER A 346 37.45 11.33 4.94
C SER A 346 36.38 10.62 5.80
N LYS A 347 35.92 11.23 6.90
CA LYS A 347 34.84 10.66 7.71
C LYS A 347 33.52 10.57 6.95
N TYR A 348 33.09 11.65 6.29
CA TYR A 348 31.83 11.68 5.55
C TYR A 348 31.88 10.83 4.29
N THR A 349 33.01 10.79 3.58
CA THR A 349 33.19 9.91 2.42
C THR A 349 33.19 8.44 2.82
N ASN A 350 33.86 8.07 3.91
CA ASN A 350 33.83 6.71 4.45
C ASN A 350 32.41 6.32 4.95
N GLN A 351 31.70 7.24 5.59
CA GLN A 351 30.32 7.02 6.01
C GLN A 351 29.38 6.87 4.80
N ALA A 352 29.55 7.69 3.77
CA ALA A 352 28.80 7.58 2.53
C ALA A 352 29.08 6.25 1.80
N HIS A 353 30.34 5.79 1.80
CA HIS A 353 30.70 4.48 1.25
C HIS A 353 30.08 3.33 2.06
N ALA A 354 30.15 3.38 3.39
CA ALA A 354 29.53 2.37 4.25
C ALA A 354 28.00 2.32 4.07
N ASN A 355 27.34 3.47 3.96
CA ASN A 355 25.91 3.55 3.69
C ASN A 355 25.55 3.00 2.30
N MET A 356 26.37 3.31 1.28
CA MET A 356 26.19 2.80 -0.08
C MET A 356 26.38 1.28 -0.13
N GLU A 357 27.38 0.75 0.57
CA GLU A 357 27.62 -0.69 0.67
C GLU A 357 26.48 -1.41 1.39
N GLN A 358 25.98 -0.84 2.49
CA GLN A 358 24.79 -1.35 3.19
C GLN A 358 23.56 -1.36 2.27
N MET A 359 23.35 -0.29 1.49
CA MET A 359 22.21 -0.21 0.56
C MET A 359 22.32 -1.22 -0.58
N LEU A 360 23.53 -1.44 -1.12
CA LEU A 360 23.79 -2.47 -2.12
C LEU A 360 23.59 -3.88 -1.56
N GLN A 361 24.00 -4.12 -0.31
CA GLN A 361 23.77 -5.40 0.35
C GLN A 361 22.28 -5.69 0.55
N ILE A 362 21.51 -4.69 1.03
CA ILE A 362 20.05 -4.80 1.15
C ILE A 362 19.42 -5.06 -0.22
N SER A 363 19.83 -4.33 -1.26
CA SER A 363 19.33 -4.52 -2.62
C SER A 363 19.66 -5.91 -3.19
N ARG A 364 20.78 -6.53 -2.79
CA ARG A 364 21.18 -7.87 -3.21
C ARG A 364 20.43 -8.97 -2.44
N ASP A 365 20.07 -8.73 -1.19
CA ASP A 365 19.41 -9.71 -0.33
C ASP A 365 17.88 -9.64 -0.43
N ALA A 366 17.31 -8.48 -0.75
CA ALA A 366 15.87 -8.29 -1.01
C ALA A 366 15.28 -9.25 -2.07
N PRO A 367 15.88 -9.46 -3.26
CA PRO A 367 15.34 -10.39 -4.25
C PRO A 367 15.40 -11.85 -3.77
N LYS A 368 16.42 -12.22 -2.98
CA LYS A 368 16.53 -13.58 -2.42
C LYS A 368 15.49 -13.83 -1.34
N SER A 369 15.26 -12.83 -0.48
CA SER A 369 14.24 -12.89 0.56
C SER A 369 12.83 -12.97 -0.04
N THR A 370 12.54 -12.16 -1.07
CA THR A 370 11.25 -12.22 -1.78
C THR A 370 11.06 -13.54 -2.53
N GLN A 371 12.12 -14.09 -3.14
CA GLN A 371 12.06 -15.40 -3.77
C GLN A 371 11.78 -16.51 -2.75
N SER A 372 12.43 -16.50 -1.59
CA SER A 372 12.15 -17.46 -0.50
C SER A 372 10.70 -17.37 -0.03
N ALA A 373 10.22 -16.14 0.23
CA ALA A 373 8.84 -15.91 0.66
C ALA A 373 7.82 -16.39 -0.38
N LEU A 374 8.08 -16.17 -1.68
CA LEU A 374 7.22 -16.68 -2.76
C LEU A 374 7.25 -18.21 -2.83
N THR A 375 8.39 -18.85 -2.63
CA THR A 375 8.46 -20.32 -2.57
C THR A 375 7.73 -20.88 -1.35
N ASP A 376 7.74 -20.18 -0.22
CA ASP A 376 7.02 -20.58 0.98
C ASP A 376 5.51 -20.40 0.82
N VAL A 377 5.06 -19.30 0.20
CA VAL A 377 3.65 -19.09 -0.19
C VAL A 377 3.19 -20.17 -1.17
N SER A 378 3.99 -20.47 -2.20
CA SER A 378 3.67 -21.52 -3.16
C SER A 378 3.57 -22.90 -2.50
N ARG A 379 4.42 -23.18 -1.50
CA ARG A 379 4.37 -24.41 -0.71
C ARG A 379 3.11 -24.46 0.15
N ALA A 380 2.77 -23.37 0.84
CA ALA A 380 1.58 -23.25 1.67
C ALA A 380 0.26 -23.37 0.87
N LEU A 381 0.26 -22.92 -0.39
CA LEU A 381 -0.87 -23.09 -1.31
C LEU A 381 -0.98 -24.53 -1.86
N SER A 382 0.13 -25.27 -1.88
CA SER A 382 0.18 -26.65 -2.37
C SER A 382 -0.11 -27.69 -1.29
N SER A 383 -0.02 -27.34 -0.01
CA SER A 383 -0.36 -28.20 1.12
C SER A 383 -1.87 -28.13 1.42
N SER A 384 -2.62 -29.16 0.99
CA SER A 384 -4.09 -29.27 1.15
C SER A 384 -4.61 -29.44 2.60
N SER A 385 -3.85 -28.98 3.59
CA SER A 385 -4.13 -29.09 5.03
C SER A 385 -4.43 -27.71 5.60
N SER A 386 -5.70 -27.46 5.91
CA SER A 386 -6.23 -26.18 6.39
C SER A 386 -5.57 -25.67 7.69
N THR A 387 -4.97 -26.57 8.47
CA THR A 387 -4.27 -26.25 9.72
C THR A 387 -2.82 -25.82 9.49
N SER A 388 -2.14 -26.39 8.48
CA SER A 388 -0.78 -25.99 8.08
C SER A 388 -0.79 -24.62 7.42
N GLN A 389 -1.79 -24.38 6.56
CA GLN A 389 -1.93 -23.12 5.82
C GLN A 389 -2.06 -21.91 6.76
N ASN A 390 -2.78 -22.04 7.88
CA ASN A 390 -2.91 -20.97 8.87
C ASN A 390 -1.61 -20.69 9.64
N GLN A 391 -0.81 -21.72 9.94
CA GLN A 391 0.50 -21.52 10.57
C GLN A 391 1.49 -20.86 9.61
N ASP A 392 1.46 -21.24 8.33
CA ASP A 392 2.33 -20.69 7.30
C ASP A 392 1.97 -19.24 6.95
N ILE A 393 0.68 -18.88 7.00
CA ILE A 393 0.23 -17.47 6.87
C ILE A 393 0.73 -16.62 8.05
N GLN A 394 0.63 -17.13 9.29
CA GLN A 394 1.12 -16.40 10.47
C GLN A 394 2.64 -16.20 10.49
N THR A 395 3.41 -17.16 9.96
CA THR A 395 4.87 -16.99 9.85
C THR A 395 5.23 -15.93 8.80
N LEU A 396 4.52 -15.88 7.68
CA LEU A 396 4.68 -14.85 6.65
C LEU A 396 4.31 -13.45 7.17
N GLU A 397 3.20 -13.29 7.89
CA GLU A 397 2.81 -12.01 8.50
C GLU A 397 3.87 -11.51 9.50
N ARG A 398 4.47 -12.42 10.27
CA ARG A 398 5.55 -12.10 11.21
C ARG A 398 6.82 -11.65 10.48
N GLN A 399 7.16 -12.30 9.37
CA GLN A 399 8.31 -11.91 8.54
C GLN A 399 8.10 -10.55 7.88
N ILE A 400 6.91 -10.28 7.33
CA ILE A 400 6.56 -8.98 6.73
C ILE A 400 6.63 -7.86 7.78
N SER A 401 6.13 -8.13 8.98
CA SER A 401 6.18 -7.17 10.09
C SER A 401 7.63 -6.88 10.52
N SER A 402 8.48 -7.90 10.60
CA SER A 402 9.91 -7.73 10.91
C SER A 402 10.64 -6.92 9.83
N ALA A 403 10.38 -7.19 8.55
CA ALA A 403 10.97 -6.46 7.43
C ALA A 403 10.56 -4.97 7.43
N ARG A 404 9.29 -4.66 7.76
CA ARG A 404 8.82 -3.27 7.92
C ARG A 404 9.57 -2.53 9.03
N ILE A 405 9.84 -3.17 10.16
CA ILE A 405 10.59 -2.57 11.26
C ILE A 405 12.05 -2.32 10.84
N GLN A 406 12.67 -3.24 10.10
CA GLN A 406 14.03 -3.04 9.59
C GLN A 406 14.11 -1.85 8.62
N LEU A 407 13.13 -1.70 7.72
CA LEU A 407 13.05 -0.54 6.81
C LEU A 407 12.84 0.78 7.57
N ALA A 408 12.01 0.78 8.62
CA ALA A 408 11.81 1.96 9.46
C ALA A 408 13.09 2.36 10.20
N ASN A 409 13.88 1.40 10.68
CA ASN A 409 15.15 1.67 11.36
C ASN A 409 16.22 2.23 10.41
N ILE A 410 16.23 1.80 9.15
CA ILE A 410 17.13 2.36 8.12
C ILE A 410 16.72 3.79 7.77
N ALA A 411 15.41 4.06 7.64
CA ALA A 411 14.92 5.41 7.40
C ALA A 411 15.21 6.36 8.58
N GLY A 412 15.16 5.84 9.81
CA GLY A 412 15.48 6.59 11.02
C GLY A 412 16.97 6.86 11.26
N SER A 413 17.88 6.11 10.63
CA SER A 413 19.33 6.38 10.76
C SER A 413 19.88 7.40 9.76
N VAL A 414 19.01 7.93 8.88
CA VAL A 414 19.36 8.91 7.82
C VAL A 414 18.86 10.32 8.18
N SER A 415 18.07 10.49 9.24
CA SER A 415 17.78 11.80 9.86
C SER A 415 18.70 12.03 11.05
#